data_AF-A0A2S9MST2-F1
#
_entry.id   AF-A0A2S9MST2-F1
#
_cell.length_a   1.000
_cell.length_b   1.000
_cell.length_c   1.000
_cell.angle_alpha   90.00
_cell.angle_beta   90.00
_cell.angle_gamma   90.00
#
_symmetry.space_group_name_H-M   'P 1'
#
loop_
_entity.id
_entity.type
_entity.pdbx_description
1 polymer ?
#
loop_
_entity_poly.entity_id
_entity_poly.type
_entity_poly.pdbx_seq_one_letter_code
_entity_poly.pdbx_strand_id
1 'polypeptide(L)'
;MSSFIATAQTNPPGAPSAGVKIVNDGWFPDIDVDDLRASTKLDGTVTPERLHRAVLDAIATVNADLAQWQAAQVAAGHADLASVPAQRVDGVSIHVSRYERAVYSLTHADITEQYRGYDSTKSGGQKAEALDETICQSRRNARWAMNDIRGIPRSTIALI
;
A
#
# COMPACT_ATOMS: atom_id res chain seq x y z
N MET A 1 26.71 27.29 -38.31
CA MET A 1 26.01 27.35 -37.01
C MET A 1 24.95 26.26 -37.04
N SER A 2 25.22 25.10 -36.45
CA SER A 2 24.30 23.96 -36.49
C SER A 2 23.51 23.91 -35.19
N SER A 3 22.22 24.20 -35.30
CA SER A 3 21.24 24.19 -34.22
C SER A 3 20.96 22.73 -33.80
N PHE A 4 21.18 22.42 -32.52
CA PHE A 4 20.68 21.20 -31.89
C PHE A 4 19.22 21.44 -31.50
N ILE A 5 18.27 20.80 -32.18
CA ILE A 5 16.90 20.69 -31.71
C ILE A 5 16.79 19.39 -30.91
N ALA A 6 16.67 19.52 -29.59
CA ALA A 6 16.27 18.41 -28.73
C ALA A 6 14.78 18.15 -28.95
N THR A 7 14.44 17.06 -29.64
CA THR A 7 13.07 16.54 -29.66
C THR A 7 12.73 16.04 -28.25
N ALA A 8 12.01 16.85 -27.48
CA ALA A 8 11.36 16.39 -26.26
C ALA A 8 10.35 15.31 -26.63
N GLN A 9 10.55 14.10 -26.12
CA GLN A 9 9.62 12.99 -26.28
C GLN A 9 8.38 13.32 -25.43
N THR A 10 7.34 13.85 -26.06
CA THR A 10 6.03 14.01 -25.42
C THR A 10 5.36 12.64 -25.41
N ASN A 11 5.41 11.94 -24.28
CA ASN A 11 4.59 10.74 -24.08
C ASN A 11 3.10 11.11 -24.23
N PRO A 12 2.28 10.30 -24.93
CA PRO A 12 0.85 10.55 -25.06
C PRO A 12 0.15 10.40 -23.70
N PRO A 13 -0.87 11.22 -23.39
CA PRO A 13 -1.69 11.02 -22.20
C PRO A 13 -2.57 9.78 -22.42
N GLY A 14 -2.22 8.66 -21.78
CA GLY A 14 -3.03 7.44 -21.82
C GLY A 14 -2.27 6.12 -22.03
N ALA A 15 -0.94 6.13 -22.16
CA ALA A 15 -0.18 4.90 -21.94
C ALA A 15 -0.16 4.64 -20.43
N PRO A 16 -0.55 3.45 -19.93
CA PRO A 16 -0.19 3.08 -18.56
C PRO A 16 1.33 3.24 -18.49
N SER A 17 1.79 4.05 -17.53
CA SER A 17 3.19 4.01 -17.12
C SER A 17 3.53 2.53 -17.05
N ALA A 18 4.63 2.09 -17.66
CA ALA A 18 5.16 0.76 -17.39
C ALA A 18 5.63 0.80 -15.92
N GLY A 19 4.64 0.75 -15.02
CA GLY A 19 4.78 1.03 -13.61
C GLY A 19 5.68 -0.02 -13.04
N VAL A 20 6.51 0.39 -12.09
CA VAL A 20 7.31 -0.56 -11.33
C VAL A 20 6.33 -1.39 -10.51
N LYS A 21 5.94 -2.55 -11.04
CA LYS A 21 5.10 -3.51 -10.34
C LYS A 21 5.98 -4.39 -9.48
N ILE A 22 5.60 -4.53 -8.22
CA ILE A 22 6.21 -5.47 -7.30
C ILE A 22 5.42 -6.76 -7.38
N VAL A 23 6.09 -7.78 -7.92
CA VAL A 23 5.52 -9.12 -8.11
C VAL A 23 5.42 -9.82 -6.75
N ASN A 24 4.26 -10.43 -6.49
CA ASN A 24 3.97 -11.12 -5.24
C ASN A 24 4.25 -12.64 -5.35
N ASP A 25 3.67 -13.42 -4.44
CA ASP A 25 3.79 -14.89 -4.36
C ASP A 25 2.97 -15.66 -5.41
N GLY A 26 2.22 -14.96 -6.26
CA GLY A 26 1.37 -15.54 -7.31
C GLY A 26 -0.04 -15.91 -6.85
N TRP A 27 -0.36 -15.83 -5.56
CA TRP A 27 -1.72 -16.00 -5.04
C TRP A 27 -2.35 -14.66 -4.66
N PHE A 28 -1.56 -13.79 -4.03
CA PHE A 28 -1.92 -12.39 -3.78
C PHE A 28 -1.63 -11.53 -5.02
N PRO A 29 -2.36 -10.41 -5.20
CA PRO A 29 -2.17 -9.53 -6.33
C PRO A 29 -0.81 -8.82 -6.27
N ASP A 30 -0.25 -8.52 -7.45
CA ASP A 30 0.91 -7.65 -7.61
C ASP A 30 0.54 -6.20 -7.27
N ILE A 31 1.51 -5.44 -6.78
CA ILE A 31 1.29 -4.06 -6.34
C ILE A 31 1.92 -3.09 -7.34
N ASP A 32 1.11 -2.14 -7.82
CA ASP A 32 1.59 -1.03 -8.65
C ASP A 32 2.09 0.12 -7.76
N VAL A 33 3.40 0.38 -7.84
CA VAL A 33 4.05 1.40 -7.02
C VAL A 33 3.65 2.82 -7.44
N ASP A 34 3.27 3.03 -8.70
CA ASP A 34 2.84 4.34 -9.19
C ASP A 34 1.43 4.67 -8.67
N ASP A 35 0.52 3.70 -8.65
CA ASP A 35 -0.82 3.86 -8.06
C ASP A 35 -0.75 4.07 -6.55
N LEU A 36 0.15 3.37 -5.86
CA LEU A 36 0.40 3.60 -4.43
C LEU A 36 0.87 5.03 -4.18
N ARG A 37 1.83 5.51 -4.97
CA ARG A 37 2.34 6.89 -4.84
C ARG A 37 1.24 7.92 -5.07
N ALA A 38 0.39 7.71 -6.08
CA ALA A 38 -0.73 8.59 -6.40
C ALA A 38 -1.80 8.61 -5.30
N SER A 39 -2.16 7.45 -4.75
CA SER A 39 -3.20 7.32 -3.72
C SER A 39 -2.76 7.85 -2.35
N THR A 40 -1.48 7.73 -2.02
CA THR A 40 -0.93 8.06 -0.70
C THR A 40 -0.43 9.51 -0.61
N LYS A 41 -0.39 10.25 -1.73
CA LYS A 41 0.18 11.61 -1.83
C LYS A 41 1.59 11.71 -1.23
N LEU A 42 2.42 10.71 -1.51
CA LEU A 42 3.81 10.72 -1.07
C LEU A 42 4.55 11.87 -1.77
N ASP A 43 5.18 12.74 -0.97
CA ASP A 43 5.96 13.86 -1.47
C ASP A 43 7.21 13.37 -2.24
N GLY A 44 7.70 14.18 -3.18
CA GLY A 44 8.82 13.85 -4.06
C GLY A 44 10.14 13.57 -3.33
N THR A 45 10.18 13.82 -2.02
CA THR A 45 11.29 13.53 -1.10
C THR A 45 11.49 12.04 -0.83
N VAL A 46 10.54 11.17 -1.21
CA VAL A 46 10.68 9.71 -1.11
C VAL A 46 11.41 9.15 -2.33
N THR A 47 12.63 8.65 -2.13
CA THR A 47 13.38 8.00 -3.21
C THR A 47 12.66 6.72 -3.68
N PRO A 48 12.75 6.36 -4.96
CA PRO A 48 12.15 5.13 -5.49
C PRO A 48 12.61 3.87 -4.74
N GLU A 49 13.90 3.78 -4.38
CA GLU A 49 14.46 2.66 -3.63
C GLU A 49 13.85 2.51 -2.23
N ARG A 50 13.63 3.64 -1.53
CA ARG A 50 13.02 3.64 -0.20
C ARG A 50 11.57 3.20 -0.27
N LEU A 51 10.84 3.70 -1.27
CA LEU A 51 9.46 3.27 -1.50
C LEU A 51 9.40 1.77 -1.80
N HIS A 52 10.25 1.29 -2.70
CA HIS A 52 10.30 -0.13 -3.07
C HIS A 52 10.53 -1.04 -1.85
N ARG A 53 11.50 -0.71 -0.98
CA ARG A 53 11.73 -1.47 0.26
C ARG A 53 10.53 -1.44 1.20
N ALA A 54 9.91 -0.28 1.40
CA ALA A 54 8.74 -0.16 2.27
C ALA A 54 7.52 -0.94 1.73
N VAL A 55 7.36 -1.03 0.41
CA VAL A 55 6.29 -1.86 -0.18
C VAL A 55 6.59 -3.35 -0.01
N LEU A 56 7.83 -3.79 -0.20
CA LEU A 56 8.21 -5.19 0.04
C LEU A 56 7.93 -5.61 1.50
N ASP A 57 8.33 -4.78 2.47
CA ASP A 57 8.12 -5.08 3.89
C ASP A 57 6.63 -5.08 4.24
N ALA A 58 5.84 -4.17 3.66
CA ALA A 58 4.39 -4.13 3.80
C ALA A 58 3.72 -5.39 3.23
N ILE A 59 4.08 -5.80 2.00
CA ILE A 59 3.56 -7.03 1.37
C ILE A 59 3.89 -8.24 2.24
N ALA A 60 5.14 -8.39 2.68
CA ALA A 60 5.56 -9.49 3.52
C ALA A 60 4.76 -9.55 4.83
N THR A 61 4.50 -8.39 5.43
CA THR A 61 3.71 -8.28 6.67
C THR A 61 2.25 -8.70 6.46
N VAL A 62 1.61 -8.21 5.38
CA VAL A 62 0.21 -8.56 5.07
C VAL A 62 0.08 -10.05 4.73
N ASN A 63 1.01 -10.58 3.93
CA ASN A 63 1.03 -12.00 3.57
C ASN A 63 1.20 -12.88 4.82
N ALA A 64 2.09 -12.51 5.74
CA ALA A 64 2.27 -13.23 6.99
C ALA A 64 0.99 -13.24 7.86
N ASP A 65 0.29 -12.11 7.97
CA ASP A 65 -0.96 -12.01 8.76
C ASP A 65 -2.13 -12.78 8.11
N LEU A 66 -2.11 -12.92 6.79
CA LEU A 66 -3.13 -13.63 6.01
C LEU A 66 -2.77 -15.08 5.70
N ALA A 67 -1.56 -15.56 6.01
CA ALA A 67 -1.06 -16.88 5.59
C ALA A 67 -1.98 -18.04 6.00
N GLN A 68 -2.49 -18.03 7.23
CA GLN A 68 -3.43 -19.06 7.69
C GLN A 68 -4.77 -19.01 6.94
N TRP A 69 -5.25 -17.80 6.64
CA TRP A 69 -6.49 -17.61 5.90
C TRP A 69 -6.33 -18.02 4.44
N GLN A 70 -5.22 -17.64 3.79
CA GLN A 70 -4.83 -18.08 2.45
C GLN A 70 -4.81 -19.61 2.37
N ALA A 71 -4.14 -20.29 3.31
CA ALA A 71 -4.08 -21.74 3.33
C ALA A 71 -5.48 -22.40 3.36
N ALA A 72 -6.41 -21.81 4.12
CA ALA A 72 -7.80 -22.27 4.14
C ALA A 72 -8.53 -22.05 2.80
N GLN A 73 -8.30 -20.92 2.13
CA GLN A 73 -8.89 -20.64 0.81
C GLN A 73 -8.33 -21.52 -0.30
N VAL A 74 -7.02 -21.79 -0.27
CA VAL A 74 -6.37 -22.74 -1.18
C VAL A 74 -6.92 -24.15 -0.97
N ALA A 75 -7.10 -24.58 0.28
CA ALA A 75 -7.73 -25.86 0.59
C ALA A 75 -9.20 -25.95 0.14
N ALA A 76 -9.89 -24.81 0.10
CA ALA A 76 -11.25 -24.70 -0.46
C ALA A 76 -11.28 -24.66 -2.00
N GLY A 77 -10.11 -24.65 -2.66
CA GLY A 77 -9.99 -24.71 -4.13
C GLY A 77 -9.89 -23.35 -4.82
N HIS A 78 -9.64 -22.26 -4.09
CA HIS A 78 -9.47 -20.93 -4.69
C HIS A 78 -8.02 -20.72 -5.16
N ALA A 79 -7.84 -20.55 -6.48
CA ALA A 79 -6.52 -20.42 -7.10
C ALA A 79 -5.82 -19.09 -6.83
N ASP A 80 -6.59 -18.01 -6.59
CA ASP A 80 -6.09 -16.68 -6.29
C ASP A 80 -7.06 -15.91 -5.37
N LEU A 81 -6.62 -14.75 -4.87
CA LEU A 81 -7.44 -13.88 -4.03
C LEU A 81 -8.72 -13.38 -4.74
N ALA A 82 -8.67 -13.19 -6.06
CA ALA A 82 -9.80 -12.68 -6.84
C ALA A 82 -10.92 -13.72 -7.04
N SER A 83 -10.58 -15.01 -6.93
CA SER A 83 -11.46 -16.17 -7.05
C SER A 83 -12.18 -16.50 -5.74
N VAL A 84 -11.76 -15.91 -4.62
CA VAL A 84 -12.46 -16.05 -3.33
C VAL A 84 -13.83 -15.35 -3.43
N PRO A 85 -14.94 -16.03 -3.09
CA PRO A 85 -16.29 -15.48 -3.20
C PRO A 85 -16.46 -14.21 -2.37
N ALA A 86 -16.61 -13.08 -3.04
CA ALA A 86 -16.85 -11.80 -2.40
C ALA A 86 -17.60 -10.83 -3.31
N GLN A 87 -18.10 -9.75 -2.72
CA GLN A 87 -18.71 -8.67 -3.48
C GLN A 87 -17.68 -8.10 -4.47
N ARG A 88 -18.13 -7.82 -5.69
CA ARG A 88 -17.34 -7.11 -6.68
C ARG A 88 -17.83 -5.67 -6.78
N VAL A 89 -16.91 -4.73 -6.77
CA VAL A 89 -17.16 -3.29 -6.97
C VAL A 89 -16.30 -2.87 -8.15
N ASP A 90 -16.92 -2.25 -9.16
CA ASP A 90 -16.23 -1.88 -10.41
C ASP A 90 -15.52 -3.07 -11.10
N GLY A 91 -16.15 -4.26 -11.02
CA GLY A 91 -15.57 -5.48 -11.58
C GLY A 91 -14.41 -6.08 -10.78
N VAL A 92 -13.94 -5.44 -9.71
CA VAL A 92 -12.83 -5.92 -8.85
C VAL A 92 -13.38 -6.57 -7.59
N SER A 93 -12.78 -7.70 -7.17
CA SER A 93 -13.12 -8.34 -5.90
C SER A 93 -12.77 -7.42 -4.72
N ILE A 94 -13.69 -7.28 -3.77
CA ILE A 94 -13.46 -6.43 -2.59
C ILE A 94 -12.26 -6.93 -1.76
N HIS A 95 -11.90 -8.22 -1.84
CA HIS A 95 -10.70 -8.75 -1.18
C HIS A 95 -9.41 -8.19 -1.80
N VAL A 96 -9.36 -8.04 -3.13
CA VAL A 96 -8.21 -7.44 -3.83
C VAL A 96 -8.06 -5.99 -3.43
N SER A 97 -9.14 -5.21 -3.48
CA SER A 97 -9.12 -3.80 -3.06
C SER A 97 -8.73 -3.62 -1.58
N ARG A 98 -9.21 -4.50 -0.70
CA ARG A 98 -8.81 -4.49 0.72
C ARG A 98 -7.34 -4.84 0.91
N TYR A 99 -6.82 -5.78 0.13
CA TYR A 99 -5.42 -6.17 0.19
C TYR A 99 -4.51 -5.01 -0.21
N GLU A 100 -4.78 -4.37 -1.35
CA GLU A 100 -4.07 -3.15 -1.79
C GLU A 100 -4.12 -2.07 -0.72
N ARG A 101 -5.31 -1.80 -0.17
CA ARG A 101 -5.49 -0.82 0.92
C ARG A 101 -4.64 -1.16 2.15
N ALA A 102 -4.51 -2.44 2.50
CA ALA A 102 -3.69 -2.87 3.63
C ALA A 102 -2.21 -2.56 3.37
N VAL A 103 -1.71 -2.95 2.19
CA VAL A 103 -0.32 -2.69 1.78
C VAL A 103 -0.04 -1.19 1.76
N TYR A 104 -0.89 -0.39 1.10
CA TYR A 104 -0.69 1.06 0.96
C TYR A 104 -0.64 1.75 2.31
N SER A 105 -1.52 1.33 3.24
CA SER A 105 -1.57 1.89 4.58
C SER A 105 -0.33 1.54 5.42
N LEU A 106 0.22 0.32 5.29
CA LEU A 106 1.47 -0.04 5.97
C LEU A 106 2.67 0.70 5.36
N THR A 107 2.76 0.75 4.04
CA THR A 107 3.83 1.51 3.36
C THR A 107 3.79 2.99 3.77
N HIS A 108 2.61 3.59 3.87
CA HIS A 108 2.46 4.96 4.33
C HIS A 108 2.94 5.15 5.77
N ALA A 109 2.61 4.20 6.67
CA ALA A 109 3.06 4.24 8.05
C ALA A 109 4.60 4.19 8.14
N ASP A 110 5.24 3.25 7.44
CA ASP A 110 6.69 3.07 7.47
C ASP A 110 7.43 4.28 6.91
N ILE A 111 6.97 4.85 5.80
CA ILE A 111 7.57 6.05 5.22
C ILE A 111 7.42 7.25 6.16
N THR A 112 6.26 7.39 6.81
CA THR A 112 5.99 8.48 7.75
C THR A 112 6.86 8.35 9.01
N GLU A 113 7.07 7.13 9.52
CA GLU A 113 7.99 6.87 10.64
C GLU A 113 9.43 7.24 10.31
N GLN A 114 9.91 6.85 9.13
CA GLN A 114 11.25 7.20 8.67
C GLN A 114 11.41 8.72 8.50
N TYR A 115 10.39 9.41 7.99
CA TYR A 115 10.39 10.86 7.86
C TYR A 115 10.45 11.56 9.23
N ARG A 116 9.66 11.09 10.21
CA ARG A 116 9.70 11.59 11.60
C ARG A 116 11.08 11.46 12.22
N GLY A 117 11.78 10.36 11.96
CA GLY A 117 13.15 10.16 12.45
C GLY A 117 14.15 11.20 11.92
N TYR A 118 13.91 11.74 10.72
CA TYR A 118 14.78 12.71 10.07
C TYR A 118 14.57 14.16 10.55
N ASP A 119 13.33 14.59 10.83
CA ASP A 119 12.98 15.98 11.19
C ASP A 119 12.88 16.24 12.73
N SER A 120 13.75 15.62 13.52
CA SER A 120 13.70 15.70 15.00
C SER A 120 14.32 16.99 15.61
N THR A 121 14.49 18.06 14.83
CA THR A 121 15.10 19.31 15.34
C THR A 121 14.14 20.13 16.22
N LYS A 122 14.70 20.95 17.12
CA LYS A 122 14.13 21.56 18.34
C LYS A 122 12.79 22.34 18.23
N SER A 123 12.25 22.55 17.03
CA SER A 123 10.93 23.17 16.77
C SER A 123 9.83 22.15 16.38
N GLY A 124 10.14 20.84 16.38
CA GLY A 124 9.32 19.78 15.78
C GLY A 124 8.24 19.14 16.66
N GLY A 125 7.99 19.61 17.89
CA GLY A 125 7.06 18.94 18.83
C GLY A 125 5.64 18.71 18.28
N GLN A 126 4.94 19.77 17.86
CA GLN A 126 3.59 19.66 17.27
C GLN A 126 3.58 18.90 15.93
N LYS A 127 4.67 18.97 15.15
CA LYS A 127 4.80 18.20 13.91
C LYS A 127 4.97 16.70 14.19
N ALA A 128 5.72 16.35 15.24
CA ALA A 128 5.96 14.97 15.62
C ALA A 128 4.68 14.28 16.12
N GLU A 129 3.83 14.97 16.89
CA GLU A 129 2.53 14.45 17.35
C GLU A 129 1.56 14.21 16.18
N ALA A 130 1.47 15.13 15.23
CA ALA A 130 0.62 14.96 14.04
C ALA A 130 1.08 13.80 13.14
N LEU A 131 2.40 13.58 13.04
CA LEU A 131 2.97 12.43 12.35
C LEU A 131 2.63 11.12 13.08
N ASP A 132 2.74 11.09 14.42
CA ASP A 132 2.39 9.91 15.23
C ASP A 132 0.91 9.52 15.07
N GLU A 133 0.00 10.51 15.06
CA GLU A 133 -1.42 10.27 14.78
C GLU A 133 -1.63 9.66 13.38
N THR A 134 -0.95 10.21 12.37
CA THR A 134 -1.01 9.73 10.98
C THR A 134 -0.50 8.29 10.86
N ILE A 135 0.60 7.96 11.53
CA ILE A 135 1.17 6.61 11.59
C ILE A 135 0.16 5.65 12.23
N CYS A 136 -0.40 6.02 13.39
CA CYS A 136 -1.37 5.19 14.11
C CYS A 136 -2.64 4.96 13.27
N GLN A 137 -3.15 5.99 12.59
CA GLN A 137 -4.30 5.88 11.72
C GLN A 137 -4.03 4.96 10.52
N SER A 138 -2.84 5.07 9.93
CA SER A 138 -2.42 4.23 8.79
C SER A 138 -2.31 2.76 9.20
N ARG A 139 -1.66 2.46 10.33
CA ARG A 139 -1.60 1.09 10.89
C ARG A 139 -2.98 0.54 11.23
N ARG A 140 -3.87 1.37 11.77
CA ARG A 140 -5.27 1.00 12.07
C ARG A 140 -6.04 0.65 10.80
N ASN A 141 -5.89 1.46 9.75
CA ASN A 141 -6.51 1.21 8.46
C ASN A 141 -6.05 -0.12 7.85
N ALA A 142 -4.75 -0.44 7.95
CA ALA A 142 -4.21 -1.73 7.50
C ALA A 142 -4.84 -2.90 8.29
N ARG A 143 -4.86 -2.80 9.62
CA ARG A 143 -5.46 -3.82 10.51
C ARG A 143 -6.93 -4.06 10.16
N TRP A 144 -7.70 -2.99 9.92
CA TRP A 144 -9.10 -3.09 9.54
C TRP A 144 -9.28 -3.78 8.19
N ALA A 145 -8.46 -3.44 7.19
CA ALA A 145 -8.53 -4.07 5.88
C ALA A 145 -8.21 -5.58 5.96
N MET A 146 -7.18 -5.98 6.72
CA MET A 146 -6.84 -7.39 6.94
C MET A 146 -7.92 -8.15 7.72
N ASN A 147 -8.52 -7.52 8.74
CA ASN A 147 -9.64 -8.11 9.48
C ASN A 147 -10.87 -8.31 8.60
N ASP A 148 -11.20 -7.34 7.75
CA ASP A 148 -12.31 -7.45 6.81
C ASP A 148 -12.08 -8.56 5.76
N ILE A 149 -10.83 -8.82 5.36
CA ILE A 149 -10.51 -9.96 4.48
C ILE A 149 -10.78 -11.28 5.21
N ARG A 150 -10.35 -11.39 6.48
CA ARG A 150 -10.56 -12.57 7.32
C ARG A 150 -12.01 -12.74 7.79
N GLY A 151 -12.87 -11.73 7.60
CA GLY A 151 -14.24 -11.72 8.13
C GLY A 151 -14.31 -11.52 9.66
N ILE A 152 -13.25 -10.98 10.27
CA ILE A 152 -13.20 -10.72 11.72
C ILE A 152 -13.83 -9.34 11.98
N PRO A 153 -14.81 -9.22 12.89
CA PRO A 153 -15.43 -7.93 13.19
C PRO A 153 -14.41 -6.96 13.77
N ARG A 154 -14.53 -5.68 13.39
CA ARG A 154 -13.66 -4.61 13.91
C ARG A 154 -14.03 -4.33 15.37
N SER A 155 -13.17 -4.72 16.31
CA SER A 155 -13.33 -4.35 17.71
C SER A 155 -13.12 -2.84 17.87
N THR A 156 -14.20 -2.11 18.15
CA THR A 156 -14.15 -0.70 18.52
C THR A 156 -14.19 -0.64 20.04
N ILE A 157 -13.03 -0.48 20.69
CA ILE A 157 -13.00 -0.18 22.12
C ILE A 157 -13.40 1.28 22.26
N ALA A 158 -14.64 1.53 22.68
CA ALA A 158 -15.05 2.85 23.14
C ALA A 158 -14.42 3.07 24.52
N LEU A 159 -13.51 4.04 24.64
CA LEU A 159 -13.11 4.59 25.93
C LEU A 159 -14.29 5.43 26.43
N ILE A 160 -15.00 4.91 27.44
CA ILE A 160 -15.94 5.65 28.29
C ILE A 160 -15.23 6.07 29.57
#